data_AF-U9ULV1-F1
#
_entry.id   AF-U9ULV1-F1
#
_cell.length_a   1.000
_cell.length_b   1.000
_cell.length_c   1.000
_cell.angle_alpha   90.00
_cell.angle_beta   90.00
_cell.angle_gamma   90.00
#
_symmetry.space_group_name_H-M   'P 1'
#
loop_
_entity.id
_entity.type
_entity.pdbx_description
1 polymer ?
#
loop_
_entity_poly.entity_id
_entity_poly.type
_entity_poly.pdbx_seq_one_letter_code
_entity_poly.pdbx_strand_id
1 'polypeptide(L)'
;MEDIMKLDENETIYSDPKNFLSLPYPYLGEKLPIDRFDIDHDGSFIFMGRTKFEQVLEDINKLRPRSYMKLFIYGTVGYGKSYILTAIACFLFRTRRRVVFLPDCRQLAVKIFVTS
;
A
#
# COMPACT_ATOMS: atom_id res chain seq x y z
N MET A 1 8.92 -0.32 11.82
CA MET A 1 7.44 -0.39 11.97
C MET A 1 6.92 0.63 12.99
N GLU A 2 7.75 1.08 13.94
CA GLU A 2 7.40 2.18 14.86
C GLU A 2 7.09 3.50 14.14
N ASP A 3 7.70 3.75 12.97
CA ASP A 3 7.44 4.98 12.21
C ASP A 3 6.06 4.99 11.50
N ILE A 4 5.47 3.82 11.24
CA ILE A 4 4.07 3.74 10.76
C ILE A 4 3.14 4.34 11.81
N MET A 5 3.44 4.17 13.10
CA MET A 5 2.61 4.68 14.20
C MET A 5 2.66 6.21 14.34
N LYS A 6 3.62 6.88 13.70
CA LYS A 6 3.75 8.34 13.68
C LYS A 6 2.97 8.99 12.53
N LEU A 7 2.40 8.18 11.62
CA LEU A 7 1.61 8.68 10.50
C LEU A 7 0.30 9.31 10.98
N ASP A 8 -0.14 10.33 10.25
CA ASP A 8 -1.41 11.00 10.50
C ASP A 8 -2.58 10.02 10.24
N GLU A 9 -3.58 10.06 11.12
CA GLU A 9 -4.78 9.22 11.05
C GLU A 9 -5.88 9.85 10.17
N ASN A 10 -5.68 11.08 9.67
CA ASN A 10 -6.67 11.77 8.86
C ASN A 10 -6.57 11.37 7.37
N GLU A 11 -7.57 10.61 6.91
CA GLU A 11 -7.71 10.14 5.52
C GLU A 11 -7.78 11.26 4.47
N THR A 12 -8.19 12.47 4.86
CA THR A 12 -8.25 13.63 3.95
C THR A 12 -6.86 14.07 3.49
N ILE A 13 -5.83 13.89 4.32
CA ILE A 13 -4.44 14.25 3.99
C ILE A 13 -3.90 13.37 2.86
N TYR A 14 -4.21 12.08 2.89
CA TYR A 14 -3.84 11.12 1.85
C TYR A 14 -4.66 11.31 0.56
N SER A 15 -5.78 12.01 0.66
CA SER A 15 -6.68 12.25 -0.47
C SER A 15 -6.38 13.54 -1.23
N ASP A 16 -5.70 14.50 -0.59
CA ASP A 16 -5.34 15.78 -1.21
C ASP A 16 -4.02 15.71 -1.99
N PRO A 17 -4.03 15.93 -3.33
CA PRO A 17 -2.82 15.94 -4.15
C PRO A 17 -1.79 17.00 -3.81
N LYS A 18 -2.13 18.01 -3.01
CA LYS A 18 -1.17 19.02 -2.53
C LYS A 18 -0.26 18.50 -1.43
N ASN A 19 -0.65 17.41 -0.77
CA ASN A 19 0.11 16.82 0.31
C ASN A 19 1.10 15.78 -0.21
N PHE A 20 2.33 15.89 0.26
CA PHE A 20 3.39 14.90 0.04
C PHE A 20 3.74 14.30 1.39
N LEU A 21 3.52 13.00 1.52
CA LEU A 21 3.73 12.25 2.75
C LEU A 21 4.92 11.32 2.58
N SER A 22 5.89 11.40 3.48
CA SER A 22 6.91 10.36 3.59
C SER A 22 6.32 9.19 4.37
N LEU A 23 6.10 8.08 3.67
CA LEU A 23 5.51 6.87 4.24
C LEU A 23 6.56 5.77 4.30
N PRO A 24 6.70 5.06 5.44
CA PRO A 24 7.56 3.88 5.49
C PRO A 24 7.00 2.78 4.57
N TYR A 25 7.88 2.05 3.90
CA TYR A 25 7.47 0.97 3.01
C TYR A 25 6.96 -0.24 3.83
N PRO A 26 5.70 -0.68 3.65
CA PRO A 26 5.06 -1.66 4.53
C PRO A 26 5.41 -3.12 4.16
N TYR A 27 6.68 -3.38 3.85
CA TYR A 27 7.20 -4.71 3.52
C TYR A 27 8.55 -4.94 4.19
N LEU A 28 8.67 -6.08 4.89
CA LEU A 28 9.86 -6.44 5.68
C LEU A 28 10.79 -7.43 4.96
N GLY A 29 10.49 -7.80 3.71
CA GLY A 29 11.32 -8.75 2.98
C GLY A 29 12.63 -8.12 2.51
N GLU A 30 13.66 -8.94 2.36
CA GLU A 30 15.03 -8.51 2.00
C GLU A 30 15.11 -7.78 0.65
N LYS A 31 14.26 -8.18 -0.31
CA LYS A 31 14.23 -7.60 -1.65
C LYS A 31 13.13 -6.56 -1.77
N LEU A 32 13.48 -5.30 -1.52
CA LEU A 32 12.62 -4.15 -1.78
C LEU A 32 12.46 -3.93 -3.30
N PRO A 33 11.28 -3.52 -3.78
CA PRO A 33 11.02 -3.26 -5.19
C PRO A 33 11.52 -1.88 -5.63
N ILE A 34 12.82 -1.65 -5.47
CA ILE A 34 13.52 -0.41 -5.85
C ILE A 34 13.46 -0.12 -7.36
N ASP A 35 13.09 -1.10 -8.17
CA ASP A 35 12.82 -0.97 -9.61
C ASP A 35 11.50 -0.22 -9.91
N ARG A 36 10.59 -0.13 -8.93
CA ARG A 36 9.22 0.39 -9.11
C ARG A 36 8.84 1.47 -8.13
N PHE A 37 9.52 1.54 -7.00
CA PHE A 37 9.33 2.55 -5.98
C PHE A 37 10.66 3.26 -5.75
N ASP A 38 10.60 4.58 -5.70
CA ASP A 38 11.68 5.41 -5.19
C ASP A 38 11.64 5.31 -3.67
N ILE A 39 12.41 4.37 -3.13
CA ILE A 39 12.50 4.09 -1.69
C ILE A 39 13.83 4.64 -1.20
N ASP A 40 13.75 5.58 -0.27
CA ASP A 40 14.87 6.27 0.33
C ASP A 40 15.73 5.29 1.17
N HIS A 41 16.94 5.72 1.54
CA HIS A 41 17.83 4.92 2.40
C HIS A 41 17.20 4.53 3.75
N ASP A 42 16.25 5.33 4.23
CA ASP A 42 15.49 5.09 5.46
C ASP A 42 14.31 4.13 5.27
N GLY A 43 14.15 3.55 4.07
CA GLY A 43 13.06 2.61 3.76
C GLY A 43 11.69 3.27 3.60
N SER A 44 11.66 4.59 3.39
CA SER A 44 10.44 5.37 3.18
C SER A 44 10.29 5.79 1.72
N PHE A 45 9.08 6.08 1.28
CA PHE A 45 8.78 6.59 -0.06
C PHE A 45 7.88 7.81 0.03
N ILE A 46 7.98 8.70 -0.96
CA ILE A 46 7.11 9.88 -1.04
C ILE A 46 5.79 9.50 -1.70
N PHE A 47 4.71 9.62 -0.96
CA PHE A 47 3.35 9.51 -1.45
C PHE A 47 2.74 10.89 -1.66
N MET A 48 2.46 11.23 -2.92
CA MET A 48 1.59 12.36 -3.24
C MET A 48 0.14 11.92 -3.05
N GLY A 49 -0.64 12.70 -2.31
CA GLY A 49 -2.04 12.41 -2.06
C GLY A 49 -2.85 12.23 -3.35
N ARG A 50 -3.91 11.43 -3.28
CA ARG A 50 -4.72 11.06 -4.45
C ARG A 50 -6.19 11.15 -4.08
N THR A 51 -6.97 11.87 -4.87
CA THR A 51 -8.43 12.02 -4.67
C THR A 51 -9.18 10.68 -4.63
N LYS A 52 -8.62 9.62 -5.22
CA LYS A 52 -9.17 8.26 -5.19
C LYS A 52 -8.86 7.48 -3.91
N PHE A 53 -8.01 7.98 -3.03
CA PHE A 53 -7.62 7.30 -1.80
C PHE A 53 -8.82 7.04 -0.90
N GLU A 54 -9.59 8.09 -0.57
CA GLU A 54 -10.81 8.00 0.23
C GLU A 54 -11.81 6.99 -0.35
N GLN A 55 -12.06 7.06 -1.66
CA GLN A 55 -12.96 6.13 -2.34
C GLN A 55 -12.53 4.66 -2.16
N VAL A 56 -11.25 4.37 -2.34
CA VAL A 56 -10.75 2.99 -2.17
C VAL A 56 -10.80 2.56 -0.70
N LEU A 57 -10.51 3.47 0.24
CA LEU A 57 -10.60 3.19 1.67
C LEU A 57 -12.04 2.90 2.10
N GLU A 58 -13.02 3.66 1.63
CA GLU A 58 -14.44 3.38 1.82
C GLU A 58 -14.83 2.00 1.28
N ASP A 59 -14.41 1.67 0.06
CA ASP A 59 -14.71 0.39 -0.57
C ASP A 59 -14.13 -0.78 0.23
N ILE A 60 -12.93 -0.62 0.78
CA ILE A 60 -12.32 -1.57 1.71
C ILE A 60 -13.12 -1.68 3.01
N ASN A 61 -13.61 -0.57 3.56
CA ASN A 61 -14.42 -0.56 4.79
C ASN A 61 -15.81 -1.18 4.59
N LYS A 62 -16.35 -1.15 3.37
CA LYS A 62 -17.60 -1.82 3.00
C LYS A 62 -17.44 -3.34 2.89
N LEU A 63 -16.22 -3.87 2.81
CA LEU A 63 -15.97 -5.32 2.78
C LEU A 63 -16.42 -5.95 4.10
N ARG A 64 -17.44 -6.81 4.04
CA ARG A 64 -18.02 -7.42 5.24
C ARG A 64 -17.18 -8.61 5.71
N PRO A 65 -16.95 -8.79 7.02
CA PRO A 65 -16.13 -9.89 7.56
C PRO A 65 -16.68 -11.30 7.30
N ARG A 66 -17.97 -11.42 6.96
CA ARG A 66 -18.69 -12.70 6.94
C ARG A 66 -18.67 -13.43 5.59
N SER A 67 -18.07 -12.85 4.55
CA SER A 67 -17.94 -13.50 3.24
C SER A 67 -16.63 -13.13 2.59
N TYR A 68 -16.10 -14.03 1.76
CA TYR A 68 -14.92 -13.77 0.95
C TYR A 68 -15.25 -12.69 -0.09
N MET A 69 -14.66 -11.51 0.07
CA MET A 69 -14.82 -10.40 -0.85
C MET A 69 -13.47 -10.02 -1.48
N LYS A 70 -13.51 -9.70 -2.77
CA LYS A 70 -12.36 -9.21 -3.54
C LYS A 70 -12.67 -7.81 -4.03
N LEU A 71 -11.72 -6.90 -3.85
CA LEU A 71 -11.73 -5.58 -4.47
C LEU A 71 -10.54 -5.51 -5.43
N PHE A 72 -10.78 -5.06 -6.65
CA PHE A 72 -9.74 -4.87 -7.66
C PHE A 72 -9.62 -3.40 -8.02
N ILE A 73 -8.39 -2.88 -7.98
CA ILE A 73 -8.09 -1.50 -8.36
C ILE A 73 -7.58 -1.51 -9.79
N TYR A 74 -8.39 -0.99 -10.71
CA TYR A 74 -8.03 -0.85 -12.12
C TYR A 74 -7.66 0.60 -12.48
N GLY A 75 -6.91 0.77 -13.56
CA GLY A 75 -6.50 2.09 -14.05
C GLY A 75 -5.32 1.98 -15.01
N THR A 76 -4.97 3.10 -15.63
CA THR A 76 -3.91 3.18 -16.64
C THR A 76 -2.53 2.89 -16.06
N VAL A 77 -1.61 2.40 -16.90
CA VAL A 77 -0.20 2.22 -16.52
C VAL A 77 0.38 3.57 -16.11
N GLY A 78 1.17 3.61 -15.04
CA GLY A 78 1.75 4.85 -14.52
C GLY A 78 0.84 5.69 -13.62
N TYR A 79 -0.46 5.37 -13.47
CA TYR A 79 -1.39 6.14 -12.63
C TYR A 79 -1.07 6.09 -11.12
N GLY A 80 -0.12 5.26 -10.68
CA GLY A 80 0.24 5.14 -9.27
C GLY A 80 -0.68 4.23 -8.46
N LYS A 81 -1.35 3.25 -9.08
CA LYS A 81 -2.21 2.27 -8.38
C LYS A 81 -1.47 1.56 -7.25
N SER A 82 -0.23 1.13 -7.51
CA SER A 82 0.61 0.49 -6.50
C SER A 82 0.91 1.44 -5.33
N TYR A 83 1.15 2.73 -5.60
CA TYR A 83 1.36 3.74 -4.57
C TYR A 83 0.12 3.94 -3.70
N ILE A 84 -1.08 3.99 -4.30
CA ILE A 84 -2.34 4.06 -3.55
C ILE A 84 -2.49 2.83 -2.64
N LEU A 85 -2.24 1.63 -3.17
CA LEU A 85 -2.34 0.39 -2.39
C LEU A 85 -1.34 0.35 -1.23
N THR A 86 -0.09 0.78 -1.47
CA THR A 86 0.95 0.87 -0.43
C THR A 86 0.54 1.87 0.66
N ALA A 87 0.06 3.07 0.28
CA ALA A 87 -0.39 4.07 1.24
C ALA A 87 -1.57 3.58 2.08
N ILE A 88 -2.53 2.91 1.46
CA ILE A 88 -3.66 2.27 2.16
C ILE A 88 -3.15 1.20 3.13
N ALA A 89 -2.19 0.38 2.74
CA ALA A 89 -1.60 -0.61 3.64
C ALA A 89 -0.99 0.08 4.87
N CYS A 90 -0.21 1.16 4.69
CA CYS A 90 0.34 1.94 5.80
C CYS A 90 -0.76 2.50 6.72
N PHE A 91 -1.83 3.05 6.15
CA PHE A 91 -2.98 3.56 6.90
C PHE A 91 -3.70 2.44 7.69
N LEU A 92 -3.88 1.27 7.09
CA LEU A 92 -4.52 0.13 7.74
C LEU A 92 -3.64 -0.46 8.86
N PHE A 93 -2.32 -0.49 8.67
CA PHE A 93 -1.38 -0.84 9.74
C PHE A 93 -1.51 0.14 10.92
N ARG A 94 -1.61 1.45 10.63
CA ARG A 94 -1.77 2.49 11.66
C ARG A 94 -3.07 2.37 12.44
N THR A 95 -4.16 2.02 11.78
CA THR A 95 -5.48 1.77 12.40
C THR A 95 -5.57 0.42 13.14
N ARG A 96 -4.42 -0.23 13.39
CA ARG A 96 -4.28 -1.52 14.08
C ARG A 96 -5.03 -2.67 13.43
N ARG A 97 -5.29 -2.60 12.12
CA ARG A 97 -5.82 -3.73 11.37
C ARG A 97 -4.69 -4.70 11.05
N ARG A 98 -5.02 -6.00 11.04
CA ARG A 98 -4.10 -7.05 10.60
C ARG A 98 -4.03 -7.03 9.08
N VAL A 99 -2.90 -6.58 8.55
CA VAL A 99 -2.68 -6.43 7.09
C VAL A 99 -1.51 -7.31 6.69
N VAL A 100 -1.67 -8.02 5.57
CA VAL A 100 -0.58 -8.71 4.88
C VAL A 100 -0.38 -7.99 3.55
N PHE A 101 0.77 -7.34 3.39
CA PHE A 101 1.10 -6.62 2.17
C PHE A 101 2.12 -7.40 1.33
N LEU A 102 1.79 -7.61 0.06
CA LEU A 102 2.63 -8.31 -0.90
C LEU A 102 2.94 -7.36 -2.07
N PRO A 103 4.15 -6.78 -2.12
CA PRO A 103 4.47 -5.75 -3.13
C PRO A 103 4.67 -6.31 -4.53
N ASP A 104 5.16 -7.55 -4.66
CA ASP A 104 5.40 -8.20 -5.95
C ASP A 104 5.02 -9.68 -5.91
N CYS A 105 3.77 -9.98 -6.29
CA CYS A 105 3.26 -11.34 -6.33
C CYS A 105 4.01 -12.23 -7.33
N ARG A 106 4.75 -11.66 -8.30
CA ARG A 106 5.53 -12.44 -9.27
C ARG A 106 6.62 -13.27 -8.60
N GLN A 107 7.21 -12.76 -7.52
CA GLN A 107 8.25 -13.48 -6.77
C GLN A 107 7.71 -14.75 -6.09
N LEU A 108 6.42 -14.78 -5.76
CA LEU A 108 5.77 -15.96 -5.19
C LEU A 108 5.55 -17.07 -6.23
N ALA A 109 5.32 -16.70 -7.50
CA ALA A 109 5.14 -17.66 -8.58
C ALA A 109 6.45 -18.38 -8.96
N VAL A 110 7.60 -17.71 -8.84
CA VAL A 110 8.90 -18.28 -9.24
C VAL A 110 9.31 -19.48 -8.36
N LYS A 111 8.92 -19.51 -7.08
CA LYS A 111 9.26 -20.64 -6.18
C LYS A 111 8.45 -21.91 -6.44
N ILE A 112 7.34 -21.86 -7.17
CA ILE A 112 6.51 -23.04 -7.45
C ILE A 112 7.06 -23.86 -8.62
N PHE A 113 7.84 -23.25 -9.52
CA PHE A 113 8.34 -23.90 -10.75
C PHE A 113 9.77 -24.44 -10.67
N VAL A 114 10.36 -24.59 -9.47
CA VAL A 114 11.72 -25.17 -9.29
C VAL A 114 11.69 -26.56 -8.64
N THR A 115 10.53 -27.20 -8.58
CA THR A 115 10.42 -28.63 -8.26
C THR A 115 9.48 -29.28 -9.26
N SER A 116 10.03 -29.63 -10.42
CA SER A 116 9.43 -30.52 -11.41
C SER A 116 10.54 -31.32 -12.07
#